data_AF-A0A2W2AWH2-F1
#
_entry.id   AF-A0A2W2AWH2-F1
#
_cell.length_a   1.000
_cell.length_b   1.000
_cell.length_c   1.000
_cell.angle_alpha   90.00
_cell.angle_beta   90.00
_cell.angle_gamma   90.00
#
_symmetry.space_group_name_H-M   'P 1'
#
loop_
_entity.id
_entity.type
_entity.pdbx_description
1 polymer ?
#
loop_
_entity_poly.entity_id
_entity_poly.type
_entity_poly.pdbx_seq_one_letter_code
_entity_poly.pdbx_strand_id
1 'polypeptide(L)'
;MSNETEPVTESPLLTPRPSSGGLDRPDVVLRKGRLTLINGHLTPQQSMIEDLLFLDDALTAGDVDHLLIRGNDQRPVIAVDERDRQRAESAVMDAAAGEPFYAKPPGKAALLVVDDGFGSADEPVLRLFRPRLEPMGRLRYGAETSVQLEFWRVTETEVLAPVENALMRRSLPIEEFVLVDIERYGRGWSTVEHMFDDHVSDIRFPIDIVFSWVDGNAIEYQRARQAAQANAVLGEGDDAPARFRQINELKYALRSVHIFAPWIRRIYIATDSPAPEWLADHPKVRIVRSEEFFADPSVLPTHNSQAVEAQLHHIPGLSEHFIYSNDDMFFGRQVDPSMFFSPGSVTKFILATTRIGLGTNNPARSGFENSARVNRKLLQQRFGAVTTRHLEHAATPLRRSIMTEMEHEFAAEFAATAGSRFRAADNISVTNSLYHYYALLTGRAIIQENATVGYIDTTMEAGLRELDELLKKRNVDMFCLNDGSFPEVSDEERTERVTDFLERYFPFPAPWERPGA
;
A
#
# COMPACT_ATOMS: atom_id res chain seq x y z
N MET A 1 23.08 -17.46 37.71
CA MET A 1 21.80 -17.12 38.35
C MET A 1 21.66 -15.61 38.32
N SER A 2 20.91 -15.10 37.33
CA SER A 2 20.21 -13.81 37.36
C SER A 2 19.59 -13.62 35.97
N ASN A 3 18.37 -14.13 35.81
CA ASN A 3 17.46 -13.71 34.75
C ASN A 3 17.03 -12.28 35.08
N GLU A 4 17.38 -11.31 34.24
CA GLU A 4 16.70 -10.02 34.20
C GLU A 4 15.65 -10.10 33.09
N THR A 5 14.42 -10.32 33.52
CA THR A 5 13.20 -10.19 32.75
C THR A 5 13.08 -8.77 32.21
N GLU A 6 12.95 -8.64 30.90
CA GLU A 6 12.56 -7.40 30.21
C GLU A 6 11.21 -6.88 30.75
N PRO A 7 10.99 -5.55 30.78
CA PRO A 7 9.74 -4.99 31.24
C PRO A 7 8.66 -5.18 30.17
N VAL A 8 7.69 -6.04 30.47
CA VAL A 8 6.42 -6.10 29.77
C VAL A 8 5.70 -4.76 29.98
N THR A 9 5.62 -3.94 28.95
CA THR A 9 4.80 -2.74 28.94
C THR A 9 3.33 -3.14 28.90
N GLU A 10 2.70 -3.23 30.07
CA GLU A 10 1.26 -3.44 30.21
C GLU A 10 0.47 -2.35 29.46
N SER A 11 -0.27 -2.76 28.43
CA SER A 11 -1.17 -1.88 27.70
C SER A 11 -2.40 -1.55 28.58
N PRO A 12 -2.62 -0.27 28.98
CA PRO A 12 -3.53 0.11 30.09
C PRO A 12 -5.03 0.07 29.74
N LEU A 13 -5.46 -0.81 28.83
CA LEU A 13 -6.86 -0.94 28.40
C LEU A 13 -7.29 -2.41 28.18
N LEU A 14 -6.55 -3.37 28.74
CA LEU A 14 -6.93 -4.77 28.79
C LEU A 14 -7.64 -4.99 30.12
N THR A 15 -8.95 -5.23 30.10
CA THR A 15 -9.69 -5.60 31.31
C THR A 15 -9.55 -7.11 31.50
N PRO A 16 -9.01 -7.61 32.64
CA PRO A 16 -9.04 -9.03 32.94
C PRO A 16 -10.49 -9.52 33.09
N ARG A 17 -10.72 -10.75 32.64
CA ARG A 17 -12.03 -11.39 32.47
C ARG A 17 -12.76 -11.73 33.79
N PRO A 18 -14.10 -11.80 33.75
CA PRO A 18 -14.87 -12.84 34.42
C PRO A 18 -14.88 -14.12 33.54
N SER A 19 -14.70 -15.27 34.17
CA SER A 19 -14.63 -16.59 33.54
C SER A 19 -16.00 -17.08 33.03
N SER A 20 -16.17 -17.21 31.72
CA SER A 20 -17.15 -18.11 31.09
C SER A 20 -16.85 -18.29 29.60
N GLY A 21 -16.86 -19.54 29.10
CA GLY A 21 -16.99 -19.82 27.65
C GLY A 21 -15.77 -20.35 26.87
N GLY A 22 -14.81 -21.05 27.48
CA GLY A 22 -13.79 -21.83 26.72
C GLY A 22 -12.69 -21.02 25.99
N LEU A 23 -12.82 -19.69 25.90
CA LEU A 23 -11.89 -18.81 25.18
C LEU A 23 -10.80 -18.20 26.09
N ASP A 24 -10.43 -18.86 27.19
CA ASP A 24 -9.49 -18.35 28.21
C ASP A 24 -8.04 -18.63 27.86
N ARG A 25 -7.55 -17.84 26.90
CA ARG A 25 -6.19 -17.93 26.35
C ARG A 25 -5.49 -16.57 26.41
N PRO A 26 -4.17 -16.54 26.62
CA PRO A 26 -3.40 -15.30 26.85
C PRO A 26 -3.38 -14.34 25.65
N ASP A 27 -3.64 -14.84 24.46
CA ASP A 27 -3.74 -14.11 23.19
C ASP A 27 -5.16 -13.58 22.91
N VAL A 28 -6.15 -13.78 23.79
CA VAL A 28 -7.51 -13.22 23.64
C VAL A 28 -7.76 -12.14 24.68
N VAL A 29 -8.18 -10.96 24.22
CA VAL A 29 -8.48 -9.81 25.07
C VAL A 29 -9.87 -9.25 24.83
N LEU A 30 -10.47 -8.62 25.85
CA LEU A 30 -11.72 -7.89 25.70
C LEU A 30 -11.46 -6.44 25.29
N ARG A 31 -11.96 -6.03 24.12
CA ARG A 31 -11.80 -4.66 23.61
C ARG A 31 -13.13 -4.14 23.05
N LYS A 32 -13.61 -3.02 23.59
CA LYS A 32 -14.91 -2.42 23.20
C LYS A 32 -16.06 -3.45 23.21
N GLY A 33 -16.07 -4.34 24.21
CA GLY A 33 -17.09 -5.38 24.36
C GLY A 33 -16.97 -6.57 23.40
N ARG A 34 -15.84 -6.72 22.68
CA ARG A 34 -15.58 -7.88 21.82
C ARG A 34 -14.31 -8.61 22.22
N LEU A 35 -14.37 -9.94 22.21
CA LEU A 35 -13.18 -10.79 22.28
C LEU A 35 -12.36 -10.57 21.02
N THR A 36 -11.08 -10.33 21.18
CA THR A 36 -10.17 -9.90 20.12
C THR A 36 -8.85 -10.64 20.28
N LEU A 37 -8.34 -11.21 19.19
CA LEU A 37 -7.02 -11.85 19.15
C LEU A 37 -5.92 -10.79 19.16
N ILE A 38 -4.90 -10.99 19.99
CA ILE A 38 -3.63 -10.29 19.89
C ILE A 38 -2.89 -10.87 18.68
N ASN A 39 -2.58 -10.03 17.70
CA ASN A 39 -1.91 -10.43 16.48
C ASN A 39 -0.74 -9.50 16.15
N GLY A 40 0.49 -10.00 16.27
CA GLY A 40 1.71 -9.27 15.89
C GLY A 40 2.37 -9.74 14.59
N HIS A 41 1.82 -10.73 13.88
CA HIS A 41 2.56 -11.43 12.81
C HIS A 41 1.81 -11.56 11.47
N LEU A 42 0.48 -11.42 11.46
CA LEU A 42 -0.32 -11.44 10.22
C LEU A 42 -0.80 -10.05 9.84
N THR A 43 -0.58 -9.69 8.59
CA THR A 43 -1.22 -8.52 7.96
C THR A 43 -2.73 -8.72 7.84
N PRO A 44 -3.52 -7.64 7.64
CA PRO A 44 -4.98 -7.78 7.50
C PRO A 44 -5.40 -8.74 6.37
N GLN A 45 -4.67 -8.77 5.25
CA GLN A 45 -4.94 -9.72 4.16
C GLN A 45 -4.63 -11.16 4.58
N GLN A 46 -3.48 -11.41 5.23
CA GLN A 46 -3.12 -12.74 5.69
C GLN A 46 -4.12 -13.28 6.71
N SER A 47 -4.60 -12.43 7.63
CA SER A 47 -5.65 -12.81 8.58
C SER A 47 -7.00 -13.10 7.93
N MET A 48 -7.36 -12.36 6.87
CA MET A 48 -8.56 -12.67 6.08
C MET A 48 -8.45 -14.03 5.39
N ILE A 49 -7.27 -14.35 4.84
CA ILE A 49 -7.00 -15.67 4.23
C ILE A 49 -7.03 -16.75 5.31
N GLU A 50 -6.44 -16.52 6.48
CA GLU A 50 -6.49 -17.46 7.59
C GLU A 50 -7.93 -17.76 8.04
N ASP A 51 -8.78 -16.74 8.13
CA ASP A 51 -10.20 -16.91 8.45
C ASP A 51 -10.95 -17.66 7.32
N LEU A 52 -10.60 -17.42 6.06
CA LEU A 52 -11.16 -18.15 4.91
C LEU A 52 -10.84 -19.65 4.97
N LEU A 53 -9.57 -19.98 5.20
CA LEU A 53 -9.12 -21.38 5.28
C LEU A 53 -9.72 -22.10 6.50
N PHE A 54 -9.85 -21.41 7.62
CA PHE A 54 -10.52 -21.96 8.81
C PHE A 54 -11.99 -22.32 8.52
N LEU A 55 -12.72 -21.43 7.82
CA LEU A 55 -14.13 -21.66 7.49
C LEU A 55 -14.31 -22.81 6.50
N ASP A 56 -13.43 -22.91 5.51
CA ASP A 56 -13.38 -24.05 4.59
C ASP A 56 -13.13 -25.39 5.31
N ASP A 57 -12.17 -25.43 6.25
CA ASP A 57 -11.94 -26.61 7.08
C ASP A 57 -13.17 -26.97 7.92
N ALA A 58 -13.82 -25.99 8.52
CA ALA A 58 -15.01 -26.19 9.33
C ALA A 58 -16.18 -26.76 8.50
N LEU A 59 -16.47 -26.17 7.34
CA LEU A 59 -17.56 -26.60 6.47
C LEU A 59 -17.29 -27.98 5.87
N THR A 60 -16.06 -28.25 5.45
CA THR A 60 -15.64 -29.57 4.97
C THR A 60 -15.80 -30.64 6.05
N ALA A 61 -15.37 -30.37 7.28
CA ALA A 61 -15.54 -31.30 8.40
C ALA A 61 -17.01 -31.53 8.77
N GLY A 62 -17.87 -30.55 8.51
CA GLY A 62 -19.32 -30.61 8.67
C GLY A 62 -20.08 -31.29 7.52
N ASP A 63 -19.38 -31.79 6.49
CA ASP A 63 -19.99 -32.36 5.28
C ASP A 63 -20.96 -31.37 4.60
N VAL A 64 -20.50 -30.11 4.48
CA VAL A 64 -21.23 -29.00 3.85
C VAL A 64 -20.54 -28.62 2.54
N ASP A 65 -21.22 -28.88 1.43
CA ASP A 65 -20.82 -28.41 0.12
C ASP A 65 -20.84 -26.88 0.09
N HIS A 66 -19.74 -26.29 -0.37
CA HIS A 66 -19.60 -24.85 -0.41
C HIS A 66 -18.71 -24.41 -1.57
N LEU A 67 -18.97 -23.20 -2.07
CA LEU A 67 -18.27 -22.63 -3.22
C LEU A 67 -17.45 -21.42 -2.79
N LEU A 68 -16.27 -21.28 -3.38
CA LEU A 68 -15.54 -20.02 -3.34
C LEU A 68 -16.11 -19.08 -4.42
N ILE A 69 -16.48 -17.88 -4.05
CA ILE A 69 -17.06 -16.86 -4.94
C ILE A 69 -16.29 -15.55 -4.81
N ARG A 70 -16.12 -14.85 -5.93
CA ARG A 70 -15.53 -13.52 -5.97
C ARG A 70 -16.60 -12.46 -5.72
N GLY A 71 -16.51 -11.76 -4.60
CA GLY A 71 -17.38 -10.62 -4.29
C GLY A 71 -17.12 -9.40 -5.18
N ASN A 72 -17.92 -8.35 -4.99
CA ASN A 72 -17.76 -7.06 -5.66
C ASN A 72 -16.64 -6.17 -5.06
N ASP A 73 -16.04 -6.61 -3.96
CA ASP A 73 -14.84 -6.02 -3.38
C ASP A 73 -13.79 -7.10 -3.10
N GLN A 74 -12.75 -6.76 -2.34
CA GLN A 74 -11.63 -7.66 -2.07
C GLN A 74 -11.96 -8.81 -1.10
N ARG A 75 -13.18 -8.85 -0.51
CA ARG A 75 -13.56 -9.92 0.42
C ARG A 75 -13.89 -11.21 -0.34
N PRO A 76 -13.34 -12.36 0.06
CA PRO A 76 -13.79 -13.65 -0.45
C PRO A 76 -15.20 -13.95 0.05
N VAL A 77 -15.97 -14.63 -0.79
CA VAL A 77 -17.32 -15.10 -0.47
C VAL A 77 -17.30 -16.62 -0.42
N ILE A 78 -17.87 -17.21 0.63
CA ILE A 78 -18.25 -18.63 0.68
C ILE A 78 -19.75 -18.68 0.43
N ALA A 79 -20.18 -19.39 -0.61
CA ALA A 79 -21.58 -19.64 -0.89
C ALA A 79 -21.95 -21.07 -0.47
N VAL A 80 -23.04 -21.20 0.29
CA VAL A 80 -23.61 -22.47 0.77
C VAL A 80 -25.07 -22.54 0.36
N ASP A 81 -25.57 -23.73 0.06
CA ASP A 81 -27.02 -23.91 -0.16
C ASP A 81 -27.81 -23.62 1.13
N GLU A 82 -28.89 -22.85 1.04
CA GLU A 82 -29.72 -22.50 2.19
C GLU A 82 -30.28 -23.72 2.92
N ARG A 83 -30.46 -24.85 2.21
CA ARG A 83 -30.89 -26.14 2.79
C ARG A 83 -29.87 -26.68 3.79
N ASP A 84 -28.61 -26.31 3.63
CA ASP A 84 -27.49 -26.73 4.47
C ASP A 84 -27.11 -25.71 5.54
N ARG A 85 -27.86 -24.61 5.66
CA ARG A 85 -27.64 -23.58 6.67
C ARG A 85 -27.38 -24.15 8.06
N GLN A 86 -28.29 -24.99 8.55
CA GLN A 86 -28.17 -25.51 9.92
C GLN A 86 -26.91 -26.35 10.10
N ARG A 87 -26.52 -27.12 9.07
CA ARG A 87 -25.28 -27.91 9.08
C ARG A 87 -24.06 -27.00 9.07
N ALA A 88 -24.06 -25.98 8.21
CA ALA A 88 -22.99 -24.99 8.09
C ALA A 88 -22.78 -24.20 9.39
N GLU A 89 -23.87 -23.69 9.97
CA GLU A 89 -23.83 -22.95 11.23
C GLU A 89 -23.34 -23.85 12.38
N SER A 90 -23.80 -25.10 12.46
CA SER A 90 -23.31 -26.06 13.47
C SER A 90 -21.83 -26.34 13.29
N ALA A 91 -21.38 -26.62 12.07
CA ALA A 91 -19.99 -26.96 11.79
C ALA A 91 -19.03 -25.80 12.12
N VAL A 92 -19.41 -24.58 11.74
CA VAL A 92 -18.62 -23.37 12.08
C VAL A 92 -18.66 -23.11 13.59
N MET A 93 -19.80 -23.31 14.26
CA MET A 93 -19.91 -23.13 15.72
C MET A 93 -19.04 -24.13 16.49
N ASP A 94 -19.05 -25.40 16.08
CA ASP A 94 -18.24 -26.46 16.69
C ASP A 94 -16.75 -26.19 16.49
N ALA A 95 -16.33 -25.82 15.27
CA ALA A 95 -14.95 -25.45 14.98
C ALA A 95 -14.53 -24.18 15.77
N ALA A 96 -15.43 -23.21 15.88
CA ALA A 96 -15.18 -21.94 16.55
C ALA A 96 -15.29 -22.01 18.09
N ALA A 97 -15.59 -23.17 18.69
CA ALA A 97 -15.75 -23.32 20.14
C ALA A 97 -14.58 -22.73 20.96
N GLY A 98 -13.36 -22.80 20.41
CA GLY A 98 -12.14 -22.26 21.00
C GLY A 98 -11.63 -20.96 20.37
N GLU A 99 -12.37 -20.33 19.44
CA GLU A 99 -11.95 -19.13 18.71
C GLU A 99 -12.93 -17.95 18.87
N PRO A 100 -12.46 -16.68 18.93
CA PRO A 100 -13.33 -15.51 19.07
C PRO A 100 -13.92 -15.10 17.71
N PHE A 101 -14.63 -16.00 17.05
CA PHE A 101 -15.31 -15.73 15.78
C PHE A 101 -16.58 -14.92 16.00
N TYR A 102 -16.77 -13.91 15.15
CA TYR A 102 -17.97 -13.10 15.14
C TYR A 102 -18.70 -13.24 13.82
N ALA A 103 -20.03 -13.36 13.91
CA ALA A 103 -20.94 -13.23 12.78
C ALA A 103 -21.57 -11.85 12.79
N LYS A 104 -21.50 -11.13 11.66
CA LYS A 104 -22.09 -9.79 11.53
C LYS A 104 -22.99 -9.72 10.29
N PRO A 105 -24.32 -9.69 10.47
CA PRO A 105 -25.23 -9.38 9.38
C PRO A 105 -25.06 -7.92 8.89
N PRO A 106 -25.33 -7.63 7.62
CA PRO A 106 -25.31 -6.26 7.08
C PRO A 106 -26.16 -5.30 7.91
N GLY A 107 -25.57 -4.17 8.31
CA GLY A 107 -26.27 -3.14 9.11
C GLY A 107 -26.55 -3.50 10.58
N LYS A 108 -26.20 -4.71 11.03
CA LYS A 108 -26.43 -5.16 12.41
C LYS A 108 -25.15 -5.24 13.24
N ALA A 109 -25.33 -5.45 14.55
CA ALA A 109 -24.22 -5.69 15.47
C ALA A 109 -23.56 -7.05 15.18
N ALA A 110 -22.28 -7.17 15.53
CA ALA A 110 -21.57 -8.43 15.46
C ALA A 110 -21.91 -9.27 16.71
N LEU A 111 -22.17 -10.56 16.50
CA LEU A 111 -22.57 -11.57 17.48
C LEU A 111 -21.42 -12.56 17.67
N LEU A 112 -21.13 -12.96 18.89
CA LEU A 112 -20.09 -13.95 19.16
C LEU A 112 -20.64 -15.32 18.80
N VAL A 113 -20.04 -16.02 17.84
CA VAL A 113 -20.61 -17.25 17.25
C VAL A 113 -20.92 -18.31 18.30
N VAL A 114 -20.04 -18.51 19.27
CA VAL A 114 -20.17 -19.55 20.30
C VAL A 114 -21.26 -19.28 21.35
N ASP A 115 -21.59 -18.01 21.60
CA ASP A 115 -22.55 -17.62 22.64
C ASP A 115 -23.90 -17.18 22.04
N ASP A 116 -23.84 -16.40 20.96
CA ASP A 116 -24.97 -15.71 20.34
C ASP A 116 -25.39 -16.33 18.99
N GLY A 117 -24.59 -17.25 18.43
CA GLY A 117 -24.80 -17.83 17.11
C GLY A 117 -24.64 -16.83 15.96
N PHE A 118 -25.45 -17.03 14.90
CA PHE A 118 -25.34 -16.30 13.63
C PHE A 118 -26.38 -15.19 13.45
N GLY A 119 -27.23 -14.95 14.46
CA GLY A 119 -28.33 -13.99 14.40
C GLY A 119 -29.63 -14.63 13.95
N SER A 120 -30.42 -13.92 13.14
CA SER A 120 -31.72 -14.41 12.68
C SER A 120 -31.57 -15.48 11.60
N ALA A 121 -32.42 -16.50 11.62
CA ALA A 121 -32.35 -17.63 10.70
C ALA A 121 -32.64 -17.27 9.23
N ASP A 122 -33.14 -16.06 8.96
CA ASP A 122 -33.43 -15.53 7.64
C ASP A 122 -32.31 -14.64 7.07
N GLU A 123 -31.19 -14.44 7.78
CA GLU A 123 -30.08 -13.57 7.35
C GLU A 123 -29.31 -14.16 6.18
N PRO A 124 -29.49 -13.70 4.94
CA PRO A 124 -28.96 -14.42 3.78
C PRO A 124 -27.47 -14.15 3.53
N VAL A 125 -26.90 -13.17 4.22
CA VAL A 125 -25.49 -12.75 4.11
C VAL A 125 -24.95 -12.47 5.52
N LEU A 126 -23.78 -13.03 5.83
CA LEU A 126 -23.08 -12.83 7.09
C LEU A 126 -21.61 -12.49 6.82
N ARG A 127 -21.03 -11.62 7.63
CA ARG A 127 -19.58 -11.41 7.66
C ARG A 127 -19.00 -12.17 8.83
N LEU A 128 -18.16 -13.15 8.55
CA LEU A 128 -17.46 -13.97 9.53
C LEU A 128 -16.01 -13.50 9.65
N PHE A 129 -15.56 -13.25 10.88
CA PHE A 129 -14.21 -12.76 11.14
C PHE A 129 -13.81 -12.99 12.60
N ARG A 130 -12.51 -13.12 12.84
CA ARG A 130 -11.92 -12.98 14.18
C ARG A 130 -11.37 -11.55 14.32
N PRO A 131 -11.91 -10.72 15.25
CA PRO A 131 -11.35 -9.40 15.51
C PRO A 131 -9.89 -9.55 15.94
N ARG A 132 -9.01 -8.76 15.36
CA ARG A 132 -7.58 -8.76 15.68
C ARG A 132 -7.10 -7.37 16.08
N LEU A 133 -6.14 -7.36 17.00
CA LEU A 133 -5.48 -6.18 17.52
C LEU A 133 -3.97 -6.43 17.52
N GLU A 134 -3.25 -5.60 16.79
CA GLU A 134 -1.82 -5.54 16.93
C GLU A 134 -1.47 -4.76 18.23
N PRO A 135 -0.63 -5.31 19.13
CA PRO A 135 -0.47 -4.81 20.49
C PRO A 135 0.20 -3.42 20.59
N MET A 136 1.17 -3.10 19.74
CA MET A 136 2.02 -1.91 19.84
C MET A 136 1.35 -0.67 19.20
N GLY A 137 1.09 -0.78 17.91
CA GLY A 137 0.47 0.22 17.05
C GLY A 137 -1.04 0.27 17.10
N ARG A 138 -1.66 -0.69 17.80
CA ARG A 138 -3.11 -0.78 18.00
C ARG A 138 -3.89 -0.78 16.69
N LEU A 139 -3.25 -1.24 15.61
CA LEU A 139 -3.90 -1.50 14.34
C LEU A 139 -4.96 -2.57 14.59
N ARG A 140 -6.19 -2.27 14.18
CA ARG A 140 -7.34 -3.14 14.37
C ARG A 140 -7.89 -3.51 13.03
N TYR A 141 -8.26 -4.77 12.93
CA TYR A 141 -9.02 -5.22 11.79
C TYR A 141 -9.96 -6.36 12.17
N GLY A 142 -11.03 -6.51 11.40
CA GLY A 142 -12.11 -7.45 11.65
C GLY A 142 -13.13 -7.42 10.52
N ALA A 143 -14.28 -6.78 10.73
CA ALA A 143 -15.42 -6.89 9.82
C ALA A 143 -15.15 -6.37 8.39
N GLU A 144 -14.23 -5.43 8.23
CA GLU A 144 -13.80 -4.90 6.92
C GLU A 144 -12.90 -5.86 6.14
N THR A 145 -12.14 -6.72 6.82
CA THR A 145 -11.32 -7.80 6.25
C THR A 145 -11.92 -9.18 6.56
N SER A 146 -13.24 -9.27 6.53
CA SER A 146 -13.99 -10.50 6.82
C SER A 146 -14.15 -11.40 5.60
N VAL A 147 -14.49 -12.66 5.85
CA VAL A 147 -15.05 -13.57 4.85
C VAL A 147 -16.55 -13.40 4.84
N GLN A 148 -17.15 -13.30 3.67
CA GLN A 148 -18.60 -13.21 3.54
C GLN A 148 -19.18 -14.62 3.34
N LEU A 149 -20.07 -15.05 4.22
CA LEU A 149 -20.86 -16.26 4.06
C LEU A 149 -22.22 -15.89 3.47
N GLU A 150 -22.61 -16.55 2.38
CA GLU A 150 -23.88 -16.37 1.71
C GLU A 150 -24.66 -17.67 1.66
N PHE A 151 -25.95 -17.60 1.94
CA PHE A 151 -26.87 -18.73 1.78
C PHE A 151 -27.66 -18.56 0.49
N TRP A 152 -27.34 -19.39 -0.51
CA TRP A 152 -27.92 -19.37 -1.83
C TRP A 152 -29.09 -20.34 -1.91
N ARG A 153 -30.13 -19.98 -2.64
CA ARG A 153 -31.25 -20.90 -2.88
C ARG A 153 -31.10 -21.57 -4.25
N VAL A 154 -30.89 -22.88 -4.25
CA VAL A 154 -30.87 -23.68 -5.47
C VAL A 154 -32.23 -24.33 -5.69
N THR A 155 -32.82 -24.09 -6.84
CA THR A 155 -34.12 -24.65 -7.25
C THR A 155 -33.94 -25.58 -8.45
N GLU A 156 -35.03 -26.19 -8.93
CA GLU A 156 -35.00 -27.02 -10.14
C GLU A 156 -34.68 -26.23 -11.42
N THR A 157 -34.83 -24.89 -11.41
CA THR A 157 -34.71 -24.06 -12.62
C THR A 157 -33.67 -22.95 -12.51
N GLU A 158 -33.29 -22.54 -11.31
CA GLU A 158 -32.34 -21.44 -11.09
C GLU A 158 -31.61 -21.53 -9.75
N VAL A 159 -30.47 -20.86 -9.69
CA VAL A 159 -29.70 -20.54 -8.50
C VAL A 159 -29.91 -19.08 -8.15
N LEU A 160 -30.27 -18.81 -6.90
CA LEU A 160 -30.57 -17.49 -6.39
C LEU A 160 -29.56 -17.06 -5.33
N ALA A 161 -28.67 -16.14 -5.72
CA ALA A 161 -27.75 -15.48 -4.82
C ALA A 161 -28.41 -14.30 -4.10
N PRO A 162 -28.08 -14.06 -2.82
CA PRO A 162 -28.69 -12.99 -2.04
C PRO A 162 -28.25 -11.60 -2.48
N VAL A 163 -27.05 -11.49 -3.04
CA VAL A 163 -26.47 -10.26 -3.59
C VAL A 163 -25.80 -10.54 -4.93
N GLU A 164 -25.61 -9.50 -5.74
CA GLU A 164 -24.79 -9.61 -6.95
C GLU A 164 -23.32 -9.78 -6.55
N ASN A 165 -22.56 -10.50 -7.39
CA ASN A 165 -21.13 -10.73 -7.20
C ASN A 165 -20.36 -10.32 -8.47
N ALA A 166 -19.07 -10.62 -8.54
CA ALA A 166 -18.23 -10.15 -9.65
C ALA A 166 -18.65 -10.68 -11.04
N LEU A 167 -19.37 -11.81 -11.10
CA LEU A 167 -19.72 -12.47 -12.35
C LEU A 167 -21.22 -12.43 -12.65
N MET A 168 -22.05 -12.84 -11.68
CA MET A 168 -23.48 -13.10 -11.90
C MET A 168 -24.36 -12.11 -11.13
N ARG A 169 -25.57 -11.94 -11.67
CA ARG A 169 -26.68 -11.28 -10.97
C ARG A 169 -27.18 -12.18 -9.84
N ARG A 170 -28.23 -11.71 -9.14
CA ARG A 170 -28.88 -12.48 -8.06
C ARG A 170 -29.59 -13.76 -8.52
N SER A 171 -29.82 -13.95 -9.81
CA SER A 171 -30.46 -15.15 -10.37
C SER A 171 -29.63 -15.62 -11.56
N LEU A 172 -29.41 -16.93 -11.63
CA LEU A 172 -28.73 -17.64 -12.70
C LEU A 172 -29.54 -18.90 -13.04
N PRO A 173 -29.94 -19.15 -14.31
CA PRO A 173 -30.58 -20.40 -14.70
C PRO A 173 -29.73 -21.61 -14.32
N ILE A 174 -30.37 -22.71 -13.89
CA ILE A 174 -29.65 -23.88 -13.38
C ILE A 174 -28.76 -24.51 -14.46
N GLU A 175 -29.17 -24.44 -15.72
CA GLU A 175 -28.42 -24.91 -16.88
C GLU A 175 -27.15 -24.08 -17.17
N GLU A 176 -27.06 -22.85 -16.65
CA GLU A 176 -25.89 -21.98 -16.75
C GLU A 176 -24.99 -22.09 -15.50
N PHE A 177 -25.45 -22.74 -14.43
CA PHE A 177 -24.69 -22.92 -13.20
C PHE A 177 -23.69 -24.09 -13.30
N VAL A 178 -22.65 -23.87 -14.11
CA VAL A 178 -21.58 -24.83 -14.33
C VAL A 178 -20.50 -24.65 -13.26
N LEU A 179 -20.23 -25.71 -12.50
CA LEU A 179 -19.18 -25.72 -11.49
C LEU A 179 -17.84 -26.17 -12.08
N VAL A 180 -16.77 -25.54 -11.63
CA VAL A 180 -15.39 -25.87 -11.98
C VAL A 180 -14.50 -25.85 -10.74
N ASP A 181 -13.43 -26.64 -10.75
CA ASP A 181 -12.44 -26.66 -9.68
C ASP A 181 -11.25 -25.74 -10.02
N ILE A 182 -10.80 -24.98 -9.02
CA ILE A 182 -9.67 -24.05 -9.13
C ILE A 182 -8.71 -24.19 -7.96
N GLU A 183 -7.45 -23.83 -8.16
CA GLU A 183 -6.45 -23.70 -7.08
C GLU A 183 -6.33 -22.25 -6.63
N ARG A 184 -6.69 -21.95 -5.38
CA ARG A 184 -6.57 -20.62 -4.76
C ARG A 184 -6.17 -20.74 -3.29
N TYR A 185 -5.38 -19.78 -2.82
CA TYR A 185 -4.93 -19.73 -1.42
C TYR A 185 -4.23 -21.02 -0.95
N GLY A 186 -3.62 -21.77 -1.87
CA GLY A 186 -2.92 -23.02 -1.58
C GLY A 186 -3.81 -24.26 -1.45
N ARG A 187 -5.07 -24.20 -1.90
CA ARG A 187 -6.03 -25.31 -1.85
C ARG A 187 -6.91 -25.35 -3.11
N GLY A 188 -7.52 -26.51 -3.36
CA GLY A 188 -8.57 -26.67 -4.35
C GLY A 188 -9.92 -26.16 -3.85
N TRP A 189 -10.67 -25.48 -4.71
CA TRP A 189 -12.00 -24.95 -4.44
C TRP A 189 -12.92 -25.22 -5.61
N SER A 190 -14.18 -25.55 -5.35
CA SER A 190 -15.22 -25.49 -6.38
C SER A 190 -15.77 -24.07 -6.48
N THR A 191 -16.05 -23.63 -7.69
CA THR A 191 -16.60 -22.30 -8.01
C THR A 191 -17.46 -22.36 -9.28
N VAL A 192 -18.05 -21.23 -9.66
CA VAL A 192 -18.79 -21.11 -10.93
C VAL A 192 -17.80 -20.85 -12.07
N GLU A 193 -18.04 -21.44 -13.24
CA GLU A 193 -17.28 -21.19 -14.46
C GLU A 193 -17.08 -19.67 -14.69
N HIS A 194 -15.87 -19.25 -15.06
CA HIS A 194 -15.46 -17.85 -15.24
C HIS A 194 -15.42 -16.96 -13.98
N MET A 195 -15.70 -17.46 -12.77
CA MET A 195 -15.72 -16.65 -11.54
C MET A 195 -14.35 -16.01 -11.21
N PHE A 196 -13.28 -16.77 -11.42
CA PHE A 196 -11.90 -16.36 -11.11
C PHE A 196 -11.00 -16.25 -12.34
N ASP A 197 -11.62 -16.28 -13.52
CA ASP A 197 -10.95 -15.90 -14.77
C ASP A 197 -10.71 -14.39 -14.80
N ASP A 198 -9.84 -13.98 -15.71
CA ASP A 198 -9.54 -12.58 -15.97
C ASP A 198 -10.77 -11.82 -16.50
N HIS A 199 -11.36 -10.95 -15.68
CA HIS A 199 -12.46 -10.09 -16.13
C HIS A 199 -11.91 -8.87 -16.87
N VAL A 200 -12.69 -8.30 -17.81
CA VAL A 200 -12.26 -7.11 -18.58
C VAL A 200 -12.05 -5.89 -17.67
N SER A 201 -12.72 -5.86 -16.52
CA SER A 201 -12.57 -4.83 -15.48
C SER A 201 -11.32 -5.01 -14.61
N ASP A 202 -10.56 -6.09 -14.76
CA ASP A 202 -9.41 -6.39 -13.92
C ASP A 202 -8.13 -5.72 -14.42
N ILE A 203 -7.24 -5.45 -13.46
CA ILE A 203 -5.86 -5.12 -13.76
C ILE A 203 -5.07 -6.42 -13.98
N ARG A 204 -4.86 -6.77 -15.24
CA ARG A 204 -4.30 -8.07 -15.67
C ARG A 204 -2.81 -8.04 -15.99
N PHE A 205 -2.14 -6.92 -15.71
CA PHE A 205 -0.71 -6.75 -15.95
C PHE A 205 0.06 -6.65 -14.63
N PRO A 206 1.32 -7.11 -14.60
CA PRO A 206 2.14 -7.00 -13.41
C PRO A 206 2.49 -5.56 -13.11
N ILE A 207 2.46 -5.18 -11.83
CA ILE A 207 2.89 -3.84 -11.38
C ILE A 207 4.07 -4.00 -10.43
N ASP A 208 5.18 -3.34 -10.75
CA ASP A 208 6.33 -3.21 -9.85
C ASP A 208 6.30 -1.87 -9.11
N ILE A 209 7.12 -1.71 -8.08
CA ILE A 209 7.39 -0.42 -7.44
C ILE A 209 8.89 -0.14 -7.43
N VAL A 210 9.26 1.12 -7.65
CA VAL A 210 10.64 1.62 -7.61
C VAL A 210 10.75 2.68 -6.53
N PHE A 211 11.65 2.46 -5.57
CA PHE A 211 12.08 3.45 -4.59
C PHE A 211 13.39 4.08 -5.01
N SER A 212 13.47 5.41 -5.07
CA SER A 212 14.76 6.10 -5.06
C SER A 212 15.17 6.37 -3.62
N TRP A 213 16.37 5.94 -3.23
CA TRP A 213 16.83 6.05 -1.85
C TRP A 213 18.33 6.30 -1.75
N VAL A 214 18.75 7.01 -0.72
CA VAL A 214 20.15 7.19 -0.37
C VAL A 214 20.34 7.16 1.15
N ASP A 215 21.38 6.49 1.61
CA ASP A 215 21.81 6.57 3.00
C ASP A 215 22.47 7.93 3.26
N GLY A 216 21.67 8.88 3.74
CA GLY A 216 22.15 10.21 4.08
C GLY A 216 23.06 10.26 5.31
N ASN A 217 23.06 9.23 6.16
CA ASN A 217 23.92 9.13 7.34
C ASN A 217 25.32 8.58 7.01
N ALA A 218 25.50 7.97 5.84
CA ALA A 218 26.79 7.44 5.41
C ALA A 218 27.84 8.54 5.24
N ILE A 219 28.96 8.43 5.97
CA ILE A 219 30.05 9.42 5.96
C ILE A 219 30.67 9.55 4.57
N GLU A 220 30.81 8.44 3.84
CA GLU A 220 31.31 8.42 2.47
C GLU A 220 30.40 9.23 1.54
N TYR A 221 29.08 9.09 1.66
CA TYR A 221 28.11 9.84 0.88
C TYR A 221 28.19 11.34 1.17
N GLN A 222 28.23 11.72 2.44
CA GLN A 222 28.35 13.13 2.85
C GLN A 222 29.65 13.77 2.33
N ARG A 223 30.78 13.05 2.41
CA ARG A 223 32.08 13.53 1.89
C ARG A 223 32.06 13.68 0.38
N ALA A 224 31.53 12.70 -0.35
CA ALA A 224 31.44 12.75 -1.81
C ALA A 224 30.58 13.94 -2.26
N ARG A 225 29.43 14.14 -1.61
CA ARG A 225 28.52 15.26 -1.88
C ARG A 225 29.17 16.60 -1.58
N GLN A 226 29.79 16.77 -0.42
CA GLN A 226 30.48 18.02 -0.05
C GLN A 226 31.60 18.37 -1.03
N ALA A 227 32.40 17.37 -1.45
CA ALA A 227 33.44 17.58 -2.46
C ALA A 227 32.87 18.02 -3.80
N ALA A 228 31.73 17.46 -4.22
CA ALA A 228 31.04 17.86 -5.45
C ALA A 228 30.35 19.24 -5.34
N GLN A 229 29.91 19.63 -4.14
CA GLN A 229 29.16 20.86 -3.89
C GLN A 229 30.02 22.13 -3.95
N ALA A 230 31.34 22.03 -3.76
CA ALA A 230 32.26 23.17 -3.71
C ALA A 230 32.21 24.09 -4.95
N ASN A 231 31.72 23.60 -6.09
CA ASN A 231 31.56 24.36 -7.34
C ASN A 231 30.11 24.38 -7.87
N ALA A 232 29.11 23.99 -7.07
CA ALA A 232 27.72 23.89 -7.51
C ALA A 232 26.91 25.15 -7.17
N VAL A 233 26.02 25.57 -8.09
CA VAL A 233 24.98 26.56 -7.80
C VAL A 233 23.74 25.81 -7.30
N LEU A 234 23.36 26.03 -6.05
CA LEU A 234 22.20 25.38 -5.44
C LEU A 234 21.06 26.39 -5.24
N GLY A 235 19.84 25.94 -5.48
CA GLY A 235 18.63 26.70 -5.18
C GLY A 235 18.28 26.67 -3.69
N GLU A 236 17.32 27.53 -3.29
CA GLU A 236 16.81 27.58 -1.92
C GLU A 236 16.37 26.19 -1.40
N GLY A 237 16.92 25.77 -0.25
CA GLY A 237 16.58 24.52 0.43
C GLY A 237 17.20 23.24 -0.15
N ASP A 238 18.02 23.32 -1.20
CA ASP A 238 18.69 22.16 -1.80
C ASP A 238 19.99 21.75 -1.07
N ASP A 239 20.54 22.62 -0.21
CA ASP A 239 21.68 22.35 0.68
C ASP A 239 21.27 21.96 2.12
N ALA A 240 19.97 22.00 2.44
CA ALA A 240 19.47 21.82 3.81
C ALA A 240 19.86 20.45 4.42
N PRO A 241 20.29 20.40 5.70
CA PRO A 241 20.63 19.16 6.40
C PRO A 241 19.53 18.09 6.40
N ALA A 242 18.27 18.54 6.38
CA ALA A 242 17.08 17.71 6.25
C ALA A 242 17.09 16.77 5.03
N ARG A 243 17.82 17.10 3.95
CA ARG A 243 17.89 16.30 2.71
C ARG A 243 18.61 14.95 2.85
N PHE A 244 19.28 14.69 3.98
CA PHE A 244 20.08 13.48 4.18
C PHE A 244 20.00 12.95 5.63
N ARG A 245 18.97 13.35 6.36
CA ARG A 245 18.65 12.76 7.66
C ARG A 245 17.79 11.52 7.42
N GLN A 246 18.17 10.39 8.01
CA GLN A 246 17.45 9.13 7.86
C GLN A 246 17.21 8.47 9.22
N ILE A 247 15.98 8.03 9.45
CA ILE A 247 15.53 7.24 10.62
C ILE A 247 14.88 5.91 10.17
N ASN A 248 15.46 5.28 9.15
CA ASN A 248 14.96 4.05 8.50
C ASN A 248 13.58 4.18 7.83
N GLU A 249 13.22 5.35 7.29
CA GLU A 249 11.97 5.58 6.56
C GLU A 249 11.74 4.53 5.46
N LEU A 250 12.79 4.16 4.71
CA LEU A 250 12.74 3.11 3.69
C LEU A 250 12.22 1.76 4.25
N LYS A 251 12.62 1.37 5.47
CA LYS A 251 12.15 0.14 6.14
C LYS A 251 10.62 0.16 6.23
N TYR A 252 10.09 1.27 6.72
CA TYR A 252 8.66 1.47 6.93
C TYR A 252 7.89 1.70 5.62
N ALA A 253 8.50 2.34 4.63
CA ALA A 253 7.92 2.48 3.30
C ALA A 253 7.71 1.09 2.66
N LEU A 254 8.70 0.19 2.78
CA LEU A 254 8.57 -1.20 2.35
C LEU A 254 7.54 -1.96 3.19
N ARG A 255 7.50 -1.80 4.52
CA ARG A 255 6.41 -2.38 5.34
C ARG A 255 5.03 -1.91 4.87
N SER A 256 4.88 -0.64 4.50
CA SER A 256 3.61 -0.11 3.97
C SER A 256 3.19 -0.85 2.69
N VAL A 257 4.13 -1.17 1.79
CA VAL A 257 3.87 -2.01 0.60
C VAL A 257 3.41 -3.40 1.02
N HIS A 258 4.10 -4.03 1.97
CA HIS A 258 3.76 -5.38 2.45
C HIS A 258 2.34 -5.45 3.02
N ILE A 259 1.96 -4.45 3.82
CA ILE A 259 0.69 -4.42 4.55
C ILE A 259 -0.48 -3.97 3.66
N PHE A 260 -0.25 -2.96 2.81
CA PHE A 260 -1.34 -2.23 2.17
C PHE A 260 -1.37 -2.32 0.63
N ALA A 261 -0.30 -2.79 -0.02
CA ALA A 261 -0.24 -3.02 -1.46
C ALA A 261 0.38 -4.39 -1.80
N PRO A 262 -0.16 -5.50 -1.25
CA PRO A 262 0.46 -6.83 -1.38
C PRO A 262 0.52 -7.35 -2.82
N TRP A 263 -0.32 -6.80 -3.71
CA TRP A 263 -0.39 -7.09 -5.15
C TRP A 263 0.82 -6.59 -5.96
N ILE A 264 1.69 -5.75 -5.38
CA ILE A 264 2.95 -5.37 -6.02
C ILE A 264 3.78 -6.62 -6.30
N ARG A 265 4.27 -6.77 -7.53
CA ARG A 265 5.03 -7.93 -7.99
C ARG A 265 6.47 -7.89 -7.48
N ARG A 266 7.22 -6.81 -7.75
CA ARG A 266 8.61 -6.61 -7.33
C ARG A 266 8.84 -5.19 -6.79
N ILE A 267 9.76 -5.07 -5.86
CA ILE A 267 10.28 -3.83 -5.30
C ILE A 267 11.71 -3.64 -5.82
N TYR A 268 11.96 -2.53 -6.50
CA TYR A 268 13.30 -2.10 -6.88
C TYR A 268 13.72 -0.93 -5.99
N ILE A 269 14.94 -0.96 -5.47
CA ILE A 269 15.54 0.13 -4.70
C ILE A 269 16.68 0.68 -5.55
N ALA A 270 16.44 1.79 -6.24
CA ALA A 270 17.45 2.50 -7.02
C ALA A 270 18.34 3.30 -6.05
N THR A 271 19.55 2.81 -5.82
CA THR A 271 20.47 3.40 -4.85
C THR A 271 21.94 3.04 -5.12
N ASP A 272 22.83 3.99 -4.86
CA ASP A 272 24.28 3.77 -4.82
C ASP A 272 24.81 3.58 -3.39
N SER A 273 23.93 3.61 -2.38
CA SER A 273 24.30 3.34 -0.98
C SER A 273 24.47 1.85 -0.69
N PRO A 274 25.23 1.45 0.35
CA PRO A 274 25.22 0.08 0.84
C PRO A 274 23.79 -0.40 1.16
N ALA A 275 23.56 -1.71 1.04
CA ALA A 275 22.29 -2.28 1.46
C ALA A 275 22.06 -2.02 2.96
N PRO A 276 20.87 -1.55 3.38
CA PRO A 276 20.59 -1.35 4.80
C PRO A 276 20.78 -2.64 5.61
N GLU A 277 21.30 -2.53 6.83
CA GLU A 277 21.59 -3.71 7.67
C GLU A 277 20.36 -4.55 7.99
N TRP A 278 19.18 -3.93 8.09
CA TRP A 278 17.91 -4.61 8.34
C TRP A 278 17.41 -5.41 7.13
N LEU A 279 17.90 -5.14 5.92
CA LEU A 279 17.41 -5.77 4.69
C LEU A 279 18.11 -7.12 4.46
N ALA A 280 17.31 -8.17 4.33
CA ALA A 280 17.73 -9.50 3.92
C ALA A 280 17.63 -9.66 2.40
N ASP A 281 18.37 -10.63 1.84
CA ASP A 281 18.19 -11.03 0.45
C ASP A 281 16.80 -11.68 0.29
N HIS A 282 16.03 -11.23 -0.69
CA HIS A 282 14.65 -11.68 -0.88
C HIS A 282 14.24 -11.54 -2.36
N PRO A 283 13.60 -12.56 -2.97
CA PRO A 283 13.29 -12.57 -4.41
C PRO A 283 12.34 -11.45 -4.88
N LYS A 284 11.60 -10.83 -3.95
CA LYS A 284 10.70 -9.70 -4.21
C LYS A 284 11.40 -8.34 -4.19
N VAL A 285 12.60 -8.23 -3.61
CA VAL A 285 13.31 -6.95 -3.42
C VAL A 285 14.65 -6.99 -4.16
N ARG A 286 14.91 -6.00 -5.00
CA ARG A 286 16.19 -5.86 -5.71
C ARG A 286 16.75 -4.46 -5.53
N ILE A 287 17.96 -4.38 -4.98
CA ILE A 287 18.77 -3.16 -5.08
C ILE A 287 19.32 -3.05 -6.50
N VAL A 288 19.24 -1.86 -7.09
CA VAL A 288 19.73 -1.57 -8.44
C VAL A 288 20.64 -0.35 -8.37
N ARG A 289 21.87 -0.51 -8.86
CA ARG A 289 22.87 0.56 -8.91
C ARG A 289 22.61 1.50 -10.07
N SER A 290 22.98 2.78 -9.93
CA SER A 290 22.82 3.77 -11.01
C SER A 290 23.49 3.33 -12.31
N GLU A 291 24.65 2.68 -12.23
CA GLU A 291 25.36 2.13 -13.40
C GLU A 291 24.58 1.06 -14.18
N GLU A 292 23.58 0.42 -13.57
CA GLU A 292 22.74 -0.59 -14.26
C GLU A 292 21.63 0.03 -15.10
N PHE A 293 21.25 1.30 -14.87
CA PHE A 293 20.10 1.92 -15.53
C PHE A 293 20.35 3.33 -16.09
N PHE A 294 21.48 3.98 -15.79
CA PHE A 294 21.86 5.21 -16.49
C PHE A 294 22.30 4.89 -17.92
N ALA A 295 21.70 5.56 -18.90
CA ALA A 295 22.05 5.37 -20.31
C ALA A 295 23.51 5.75 -20.61
N ASP A 296 24.04 6.76 -19.91
CA ASP A 296 25.46 7.15 -19.94
C ASP A 296 26.06 7.10 -18.53
N PRO A 297 26.75 6.02 -18.16
CA PRO A 297 27.40 5.91 -16.85
C PRO A 297 28.49 6.96 -16.59
N SER A 298 29.00 7.67 -17.61
CA SER A 298 30.07 8.66 -17.43
C SER A 298 29.62 9.92 -16.67
N VAL A 299 28.30 10.13 -16.55
CA VAL A 299 27.72 11.25 -15.80
C VAL A 299 27.64 10.99 -14.29
N LEU A 300 27.90 9.75 -13.85
CA LEU A 300 27.90 9.34 -12.45
C LEU A 300 29.21 9.74 -11.75
N PRO A 301 29.21 9.89 -10.40
CA PRO A 301 28.06 9.81 -9.50
C PRO A 301 27.17 11.06 -9.57
N THR A 302 25.89 10.90 -9.24
CA THR A 302 24.92 11.98 -9.14
C THR A 302 24.39 12.13 -7.72
N HIS A 303 24.09 13.36 -7.30
CA HIS A 303 23.37 13.70 -6.07
C HIS A 303 22.03 14.36 -6.39
N ASN A 304 21.51 14.11 -7.59
CA ASN A 304 20.30 14.71 -8.12
C ASN A 304 19.21 13.64 -8.30
N SER A 305 18.19 13.68 -7.46
CA SER A 305 17.04 12.78 -7.61
C SER A 305 16.31 12.95 -8.95
N GLN A 306 16.27 14.15 -9.54
CA GLN A 306 15.67 14.35 -10.86
C GLN A 306 16.46 13.62 -11.96
N ALA A 307 17.79 13.52 -11.83
CA ALA A 307 18.62 12.74 -12.75
C ALA A 307 18.32 11.25 -12.64
N VAL A 308 18.20 10.73 -11.41
CA VAL A 308 17.85 9.33 -11.14
C VAL A 308 16.45 9.01 -11.64
N GLU A 309 15.46 9.83 -11.28
CA GLU A 309 14.05 9.74 -11.69
C GLU A 309 13.88 9.72 -13.22
N ALA A 310 14.72 10.47 -13.95
CA ALA A 310 14.69 10.54 -15.41
C ALA A 310 15.22 9.28 -16.12
N GLN A 311 15.78 8.31 -15.37
CA GLN A 311 16.43 7.11 -15.92
C GLN A 311 15.78 5.80 -15.43
N LEU A 312 14.81 5.85 -14.51
CA LEU A 312 14.24 4.65 -13.87
C LEU A 312 13.62 3.64 -14.85
N HIS A 313 13.11 4.08 -16.01
CA HIS A 313 12.51 3.20 -17.01
C HIS A 313 13.52 2.24 -17.67
N HIS A 314 14.82 2.47 -17.50
CA HIS A 314 15.89 1.60 -17.99
C HIS A 314 16.22 0.43 -17.04
N ILE A 315 15.65 0.39 -15.84
CA ILE A 315 15.92 -0.66 -14.85
C ILE A 315 15.67 -2.05 -15.46
N PRO A 316 16.70 -2.94 -15.52
CA PRO A 316 16.55 -4.26 -16.12
C PRO A 316 15.51 -5.12 -15.41
N GLY A 317 14.51 -5.58 -16.16
CA GLY A 317 13.43 -6.45 -15.65
C GLY A 317 12.23 -5.72 -15.03
N LEU A 318 12.25 -4.38 -15.00
CA LEU A 318 11.12 -3.56 -14.61
C LEU A 318 9.93 -3.81 -15.55
N SER A 319 8.74 -3.98 -14.96
CA SER A 319 7.47 -4.12 -15.68
C SER A 319 7.17 -2.90 -16.56
N GLU A 320 6.34 -3.09 -17.60
CA GLU A 320 5.79 -1.98 -18.37
C GLU A 320 5.00 -1.01 -17.48
N HIS A 321 4.34 -1.52 -16.44
CA HIS A 321 3.58 -0.74 -15.47
C HIS A 321 4.29 -0.78 -14.13
N PHE A 322 4.61 0.38 -13.58
CA PHE A 322 5.26 0.45 -12.28
C PHE A 322 4.84 1.69 -11.52
N ILE A 323 5.06 1.69 -10.23
CA ILE A 323 4.83 2.81 -9.33
C ILE A 323 6.19 3.36 -8.92
N TYR A 324 6.35 4.68 -8.93
CA TYR A 324 7.49 5.35 -8.34
C TYR A 324 7.11 5.88 -6.95
N SER A 325 8.02 5.75 -5.99
CA SER A 325 7.88 6.25 -4.63
C SER A 325 9.23 6.75 -4.10
N ASN A 326 9.22 7.76 -3.25
CA ASN A 326 10.35 8.05 -2.37
C ASN A 326 10.25 7.21 -1.10
N ASP A 327 11.31 7.22 -0.29
CA ASP A 327 11.36 6.54 1.01
C ASP A 327 10.54 7.24 2.10
N ASP A 328 10.17 8.51 1.89
CA ASP A 328 9.30 9.31 2.76
C ASP A 328 7.81 9.24 2.38
N MET A 329 7.45 8.42 1.39
CA MET A 329 6.07 8.19 0.94
C MET A 329 5.58 6.80 1.37
N PHE A 330 4.36 6.76 1.92
CA PHE A 330 3.80 5.55 2.51
C PHE A 330 2.37 5.28 2.05
N PHE A 331 2.01 4.00 1.93
CA PHE A 331 0.59 3.61 1.88
C PHE A 331 -0.02 3.73 3.29
N GLY A 332 -1.13 4.44 3.41
CA GLY A 332 -1.81 4.72 4.69
C GLY A 332 -2.86 3.69 5.08
N ARG A 333 -3.44 3.00 4.09
CA ARG A 333 -4.41 1.91 4.25
C ARG A 333 -4.38 1.05 2.99
N GLN A 334 -5.11 -0.06 3.00
CA GLN A 334 -5.16 -0.97 1.84
C GLN A 334 -5.62 -0.24 0.57
N VAL A 335 -4.83 -0.36 -0.50
CA VAL A 335 -5.10 0.22 -1.81
C VAL A 335 -5.25 -0.86 -2.87
N ASP A 336 -6.05 -0.58 -3.89
CA ASP A 336 -6.29 -1.45 -5.04
C ASP A 336 -5.47 -0.98 -6.26
N PRO A 337 -4.99 -1.88 -7.15
CA PRO A 337 -4.33 -1.48 -8.40
C PRO A 337 -5.11 -0.45 -9.23
N SER A 338 -6.45 -0.50 -9.18
CA SER A 338 -7.33 0.44 -9.87
C SER A 338 -7.22 1.89 -9.37
N MET A 339 -6.60 2.14 -8.22
CA MET A 339 -6.25 3.49 -7.77
C MET A 339 -5.21 4.13 -8.69
N PHE A 340 -4.32 3.31 -9.28
CA PHE A 340 -3.15 3.72 -10.05
C PHE A 340 -3.34 3.53 -11.56
N PHE A 341 -4.07 2.50 -11.97
CA PHE A 341 -4.26 2.16 -13.38
C PHE A 341 -5.72 1.86 -13.71
N SER A 342 -6.09 1.98 -14.98
CA SER A 342 -7.30 1.36 -15.52
C SER A 342 -6.96 -0.01 -16.16
N PRO A 343 -7.96 -0.89 -16.38
CA PRO A 343 -7.77 -2.13 -17.13
C PRO A 343 -7.20 -1.90 -18.54
N GLY A 344 -7.51 -0.74 -19.12
CA GLY A 344 -6.98 -0.27 -20.40
C GLY A 344 -5.58 0.37 -20.33
N SER A 345 -4.82 0.17 -19.25
CA SER A 345 -3.46 0.73 -19.05
C SER A 345 -3.39 2.27 -19.00
N VAL A 346 -4.48 2.94 -18.63
CA VAL A 346 -4.48 4.39 -18.39
C VAL A 346 -3.98 4.66 -16.97
N THR A 347 -2.95 5.49 -16.82
CA THR A 347 -2.41 5.86 -15.49
C THR A 347 -3.30 6.91 -14.80
N LYS A 348 -3.40 6.87 -13.47
CA LYS A 348 -4.21 7.81 -12.68
C LYS A 348 -3.34 8.55 -11.67
N PHE A 349 -3.27 9.88 -11.78
CA PHE A 349 -2.38 10.69 -10.94
C PHE A 349 -3.16 11.73 -10.12
N ILE A 350 -2.60 12.14 -8.99
CA ILE A 350 -3.29 12.98 -8.01
C ILE A 350 -2.75 14.42 -8.11
N LEU A 351 -3.67 15.38 -8.31
CA LEU A 351 -3.32 16.80 -8.36
C LEU A 351 -3.24 17.36 -6.94
N ALA A 352 -2.17 18.10 -6.67
CA ALA A 352 -2.11 18.92 -5.46
C ALA A 352 -3.00 20.15 -5.58
N THR A 353 -3.34 20.72 -4.43
CA THR A 353 -3.99 22.04 -4.36
C THR A 353 -3.01 23.17 -4.74
N THR A 354 -1.71 22.97 -4.50
CA THR A 354 -0.62 23.91 -4.77
C THR A 354 -0.52 24.30 -6.25
N ARG A 355 -0.40 25.61 -6.51
CA ARG A 355 -0.28 26.17 -7.86
C ARG A 355 1.18 26.34 -8.25
N ILE A 356 1.53 25.97 -9.48
CA ILE A 356 2.85 26.28 -10.03
C ILE A 356 2.87 27.78 -10.32
N GLY A 357 3.76 28.52 -9.67
CA GLY A 357 3.87 29.97 -9.84
C GLY A 357 4.21 30.40 -11.28
N LEU A 358 3.98 31.67 -11.58
CA LEU A 358 4.20 32.25 -12.92
C LEU A 358 5.69 32.49 -13.22
N GLY A 359 5.97 32.87 -14.48
CA GLY A 359 7.29 33.22 -14.97
C GLY A 359 8.14 32.01 -15.41
N THR A 360 9.35 32.31 -15.86
CA THR A 360 10.37 31.31 -16.25
C THR A 360 11.15 30.82 -15.04
N ASN A 361 12.06 29.87 -15.25
CA ASN A 361 13.02 29.43 -14.26
C ASN A 361 13.90 30.59 -13.74
N ASN A 362 14.34 30.46 -12.49
CA ASN A 362 15.21 31.42 -11.80
C ASN A 362 16.20 30.64 -10.93
N PRO A 363 17.53 30.85 -11.09
CA PRO A 363 18.56 30.16 -10.31
C PRO A 363 18.42 30.26 -8.78
N ALA A 364 17.76 31.30 -8.27
CA ALA A 364 17.53 31.47 -6.83
C ALA A 364 16.40 30.58 -6.27
N ARG A 365 15.56 29.98 -7.12
CA ARG A 365 14.47 29.09 -6.70
C ARG A 365 14.96 27.66 -6.52
N SER A 366 14.26 26.90 -5.68
CA SER A 366 14.49 25.46 -5.52
C SER A 366 14.39 24.71 -6.86
N GLY A 367 15.12 23.59 -6.98
CA GLY A 367 15.03 22.72 -8.16
C GLY A 367 13.61 22.18 -8.41
N PHE A 368 12.82 21.99 -7.36
CA PHE A 368 11.40 21.60 -7.47
C PHE A 368 10.57 22.67 -8.19
N GLU A 369 10.66 23.93 -7.76
CA GLU A 369 9.91 25.03 -8.38
C GLU A 369 10.36 25.31 -9.82
N ASN A 370 11.67 25.22 -10.08
CA ASN A 370 12.22 25.42 -11.42
C ASN A 370 11.78 24.34 -12.39
N SER A 371 11.93 23.07 -12.01
CA SER A 371 11.58 21.94 -12.88
C SER A 371 10.11 21.93 -13.30
N ALA A 372 9.18 22.30 -12.42
CA ALA A 372 7.76 22.44 -12.77
C ALA A 372 7.52 23.50 -13.87
N ARG A 373 8.29 24.59 -13.89
CA ARG A 373 8.22 25.64 -14.92
C ARG A 373 8.89 25.22 -16.22
N VAL A 374 10.00 24.49 -16.15
CA VAL A 374 10.63 23.87 -17.33
C VAL A 374 9.65 22.91 -17.99
N ASN A 375 9.07 22.00 -17.23
CA ASN A 375 8.05 21.06 -17.70
C ASN A 375 6.86 21.76 -18.34
N ARG A 376 6.31 22.80 -17.68
CA ARG A 376 5.23 23.61 -18.24
C ARG A 376 5.58 24.16 -19.62
N LYS A 377 6.79 24.74 -19.77
CA LYS A 377 7.24 25.32 -21.03
C LYS A 377 7.29 24.26 -22.13
N LEU A 378 7.87 23.09 -21.86
CA LEU A 378 7.96 21.98 -22.81
C LEU A 378 6.57 21.53 -23.27
N LEU A 379 5.66 21.30 -22.33
CA LEU A 379 4.30 20.86 -22.63
C LEU A 379 3.48 21.92 -23.36
N GLN A 380 3.67 23.20 -23.02
CA GLN A 380 3.04 24.31 -23.74
C GLN A 380 3.55 24.39 -25.18
N GLN A 381 4.85 24.27 -25.40
CA GLN A 381 5.43 24.28 -26.74
C GLN A 381 4.93 23.10 -27.58
N ARG A 382 4.82 21.91 -26.97
CA ARG A 382 4.45 20.68 -27.68
C ARG A 382 2.96 20.54 -27.96
N PHE A 383 2.10 20.95 -27.02
CA PHE A 383 0.66 20.69 -27.04
C PHE A 383 -0.20 21.96 -26.99
N GLY A 384 0.39 23.14 -26.81
CA GLY A 384 -0.36 24.40 -26.69
C GLY A 384 -1.10 24.58 -25.35
N ALA A 385 -0.87 23.70 -24.36
CA ALA A 385 -1.58 23.68 -23.09
C ALA A 385 -0.65 24.03 -21.90
N VAL A 386 -1.20 24.67 -20.87
CA VAL A 386 -0.44 25.12 -19.69
C VAL A 386 -0.81 24.29 -18.47
N THR A 387 0.19 23.76 -17.78
CA THR A 387 0.02 23.09 -16.49
C THR A 387 -0.06 24.12 -15.36
N THR A 388 -1.00 23.94 -14.43
CA THR A 388 -1.30 24.96 -13.39
C THR A 388 -1.06 24.51 -11.96
N ARG A 389 -0.96 23.20 -11.72
CA ARG A 389 -0.87 22.62 -10.38
C ARG A 389 0.34 21.70 -10.24
N HIS A 390 0.89 21.64 -9.04
CA HIS A 390 1.78 20.55 -8.66
C HIS A 390 0.97 19.26 -8.48
N LEU A 391 1.67 18.15 -8.30
CA LEU A 391 1.08 16.85 -7.98
C LEU A 391 1.26 16.58 -6.50
N GLU A 392 0.39 15.75 -5.93
CA GLU A 392 0.55 15.31 -4.55
C GLU A 392 1.85 14.53 -4.40
N HIS A 393 2.55 14.71 -3.27
CA HIS A 393 3.77 13.98 -2.97
C HIS A 393 3.41 12.58 -2.46
N ALA A 394 3.07 11.69 -3.39
CA ALA A 394 2.62 10.34 -3.12
C ALA A 394 3.17 9.36 -4.17
N ALA A 395 2.97 8.06 -3.93
CA ALA A 395 3.34 7.04 -4.89
C ALA A 395 2.59 7.25 -6.23
N THR A 396 3.31 7.22 -7.35
CA THR A 396 2.78 7.64 -8.66
C THR A 396 2.90 6.54 -9.72
N PRO A 397 1.87 6.32 -10.56
CA PRO A 397 1.92 5.31 -11.61
C PRO A 397 2.62 5.80 -12.87
N LEU A 398 3.50 4.96 -13.39
CA LEU A 398 4.32 5.20 -14.56
C LEU A 398 4.23 4.02 -15.54
N ARG A 399 4.51 4.32 -16.80
CA ARG A 399 4.64 3.35 -17.88
C ARG A 399 5.99 3.49 -18.55
N ARG A 400 6.70 2.36 -18.67
CA ARG A 400 8.04 2.32 -19.24
C ARG A 400 8.05 2.83 -20.68
N SER A 401 7.07 2.42 -21.50
CA SER A 401 6.92 2.89 -22.87
C SER A 401 6.71 4.41 -22.99
N ILE A 402 5.91 5.02 -22.09
CA ILE A 402 5.66 6.47 -22.11
C ILE A 402 6.91 7.25 -21.67
N MET A 403 7.65 6.75 -20.67
CA MET A 403 8.93 7.37 -20.29
C MET A 403 9.96 7.28 -21.42
N THR A 404 10.02 6.15 -22.12
CA THR A 404 10.90 5.98 -23.29
C THR A 404 10.53 6.94 -24.42
N GLU A 405 9.23 7.10 -24.70
CA GLU A 405 8.73 8.06 -25.69
C GLU A 405 9.09 9.51 -25.32
N MET A 406 8.93 9.88 -24.05
CA MET A 406 9.29 11.21 -23.55
C MET A 406 10.79 11.47 -23.60
N GLU A 407 11.61 10.48 -23.26
CA GLU A 407 13.07 10.57 -23.36
C GLU A 407 13.49 10.82 -24.81
N HIS A 408 12.81 10.21 -25.79
CA HIS A 408 13.06 10.49 -27.20
C HIS A 408 12.58 11.88 -27.62
N GLU A 409 11.37 12.28 -27.22
CA GLU A 409 10.76 13.58 -27.58
C GLU A 409 11.52 14.77 -26.98
N PHE A 410 11.99 14.65 -25.74
CA PHE A 410 12.70 15.68 -24.98
C PHE A 410 14.15 15.26 -24.69
N ALA A 411 14.81 14.67 -25.68
CA ALA A 411 16.14 14.07 -25.53
C ALA A 411 17.19 15.03 -24.96
N ALA A 412 17.14 16.31 -25.36
CA ALA A 412 18.07 17.32 -24.85
C ALA A 412 17.87 17.56 -23.35
N GLU A 413 16.63 17.67 -22.90
CA GLU A 413 16.29 17.93 -21.50
C GLU A 413 16.53 16.71 -20.61
N PHE A 414 16.27 15.50 -21.11
CA PHE A 414 16.62 14.25 -20.43
C PHE A 414 18.14 14.12 -20.27
N ALA A 415 18.92 14.30 -21.35
CA ALA A 415 20.37 14.22 -21.29
C ALA A 415 20.98 15.29 -20.36
N ALA A 416 20.49 16.53 -20.43
CA ALA A 416 20.94 17.61 -19.54
C ALA A 416 20.63 17.31 -18.06
N THR A 417 19.45 16.78 -17.77
CA THR A 417 19.05 16.41 -16.41
C THR A 417 19.84 15.22 -15.90
N ALA A 418 20.00 14.16 -16.69
CA ALA A 418 20.83 13.01 -16.36
C ALA A 418 22.30 13.41 -16.10
N GLY A 419 22.83 14.35 -16.88
CA GLY A 419 24.17 14.92 -16.72
C GLY A 419 24.35 15.87 -15.52
N SER A 420 23.26 16.26 -14.85
CA SER A 420 23.30 17.24 -13.76
C SER A 420 23.57 16.56 -12.42
N ARG A 421 24.77 16.81 -11.86
CA ARG A 421 25.19 16.25 -10.55
C ARG A 421 24.33 16.71 -9.38
N PHE A 422 23.78 17.91 -9.45
CA PHE A 422 22.81 18.47 -8.48
C PHE A 422 21.62 19.03 -9.25
N ARG A 423 20.49 19.20 -8.56
CA ARG A 423 19.31 19.85 -9.14
C ARG A 423 19.68 21.23 -9.66
N ALA A 424 19.41 21.47 -10.94
CA ALA A 424 19.66 22.73 -11.60
C ALA A 424 18.37 23.40 -12.07
N ALA A 425 18.44 24.70 -12.33
CA ALA A 425 17.28 25.52 -12.69
C ALA A 425 16.64 25.16 -14.05
N ASP A 426 17.34 24.36 -14.86
CA ASP A 426 16.93 23.89 -16.17
C ASP A 426 16.61 22.38 -16.20
N ASN A 427 16.72 21.67 -15.07
CA ASN A 427 16.35 20.27 -14.97
C ASN A 427 14.83 20.07 -15.07
N ILE A 428 14.45 18.90 -15.55
CA ILE A 428 13.05 18.44 -15.59
C ILE A 428 12.73 17.55 -14.39
N SER A 429 11.47 17.56 -13.94
CA SER A 429 10.97 16.59 -12.97
C SER A 429 10.11 15.59 -13.73
N VAL A 430 10.63 14.38 -13.95
CA VAL A 430 10.00 13.39 -14.81
C VAL A 430 8.82 12.72 -14.09
N THR A 431 9.10 12.06 -12.97
CA THR A 431 8.11 11.24 -12.25
C THR A 431 7.09 12.09 -11.51
N ASN A 432 7.48 13.22 -10.91
CA ASN A 432 6.57 14.09 -10.15
C ASN A 432 6.04 15.32 -10.92
N SER A 433 5.99 15.29 -12.26
CA SER A 433 5.31 16.33 -13.06
C SER A 433 5.20 15.99 -14.55
N LEU A 434 6.33 15.89 -15.28
CA LEU A 434 6.36 15.89 -16.74
C LEU A 434 5.58 14.71 -17.31
N TYR A 435 5.81 13.51 -16.75
CA TYR A 435 5.17 12.28 -17.18
C TYR A 435 3.64 12.38 -17.14
N HIS A 436 3.10 12.80 -16.00
CA HIS A 436 1.65 12.75 -15.78
C HIS A 436 0.89 13.71 -16.69
N TYR A 437 1.43 14.91 -16.88
CA TYR A 437 0.82 15.87 -17.79
C TYR A 437 1.04 15.51 -19.27
N TYR A 438 2.20 14.94 -19.64
CA TYR A 438 2.42 14.41 -20.98
C TYR A 438 1.44 13.27 -21.30
N ALA A 439 1.31 12.31 -20.39
CA ALA A 439 0.37 11.20 -20.51
C ALA A 439 -1.09 11.70 -20.56
N LEU A 440 -1.45 12.72 -19.77
CA LEU A 440 -2.79 13.33 -19.83
C LEU A 440 -3.06 13.98 -21.18
N LEU A 441 -2.13 14.81 -21.68
CA LEU A 441 -2.27 15.54 -22.95
C LEU A 441 -2.28 14.63 -24.17
N THR A 442 -1.84 13.38 -24.01
CA THR A 442 -1.85 12.34 -25.04
C THR A 442 -2.93 11.28 -24.82
N GLY A 443 -3.86 11.50 -23.88
CA GLY A 443 -5.02 10.61 -23.65
C GLY A 443 -4.69 9.28 -22.95
N ARG A 444 -3.52 9.18 -22.31
CA ARG A 444 -3.00 7.97 -21.63
C ARG A 444 -2.95 8.08 -20.11
N ALA A 445 -3.38 9.21 -19.56
CA ALA A 445 -3.61 9.39 -18.13
C ALA A 445 -4.94 10.11 -17.86
N ILE A 446 -5.46 9.91 -16.65
CA ILE A 446 -6.58 10.67 -16.08
C ILE A 446 -6.22 11.17 -14.68
N ILE A 447 -6.96 12.14 -14.18
CA ILE A 447 -6.84 12.62 -12.80
C ILE A 447 -7.55 11.64 -11.87
N GLN A 448 -6.90 11.29 -10.77
CA GLN A 448 -7.48 10.52 -9.67
C GLN A 448 -8.12 11.49 -8.68
N GLU A 449 -9.44 11.41 -8.54
CA GLU A 449 -10.23 12.31 -7.67
C GLU A 449 -10.68 11.64 -6.36
N ASN A 450 -10.55 10.32 -6.24
CA ASN A 450 -11.05 9.55 -5.09
C ASN A 450 -9.97 9.22 -4.05
N ALA A 451 -8.70 9.49 -4.36
CA ALA A 451 -7.60 9.23 -3.43
C ALA A 451 -7.49 10.35 -2.38
N THR A 452 -7.29 9.97 -1.13
CA THR A 452 -7.03 10.87 0.00
C THR A 452 -5.55 10.81 0.37
N VAL A 453 -4.82 11.91 0.21
CA VAL A 453 -3.38 11.99 0.51
C VAL A 453 -3.12 12.95 1.67
N GLY A 454 -2.23 12.57 2.59
CA GLY A 454 -1.72 13.46 3.65
C GLY A 454 -0.30 13.95 3.34
N TYR A 455 -0.03 15.23 3.55
CA TYR A 455 1.32 15.79 3.52
C TYR A 455 1.64 16.33 4.92
N ILE A 456 2.59 15.71 5.60
CA ILE A 456 2.91 16.03 7.00
C ILE A 456 4.32 16.61 7.06
N ASP A 457 4.43 17.86 7.48
CA ASP A 457 5.71 18.49 7.77
C ASP A 457 6.16 18.12 9.19
N THR A 458 7.09 17.18 9.30
CA THR A 458 7.56 16.64 10.58
C THR A 458 8.48 17.58 11.34
N THR A 459 8.82 18.74 10.77
CA THR A 459 9.62 19.78 11.43
C THR A 459 8.76 20.82 12.15
N MET A 460 7.43 20.70 12.06
CA MET A 460 6.46 21.63 12.65
C MET A 460 5.70 20.95 13.78
N GLU A 461 5.40 21.68 14.85
CA GLU A 461 4.59 21.11 15.95
C GLU A 461 3.22 20.64 15.47
N ALA A 462 2.64 21.35 14.49
CA ALA A 462 1.37 21.00 13.89
C ALA A 462 1.43 19.66 13.15
N GLY A 463 2.53 19.38 12.44
CA GLY A 463 2.71 18.11 11.75
C GLY A 463 2.90 16.95 12.73
N LEU A 464 3.63 17.15 13.84
CA LEU A 464 3.72 16.13 14.89
C LEU A 464 2.36 15.81 15.53
N ARG A 465 1.48 16.79 15.70
CA ARG A 465 0.09 16.56 16.14
C ARG A 465 -0.74 15.82 15.09
N GLU A 466 -0.47 16.03 13.80
CA GLU A 466 -1.15 15.33 12.71
C GLU A 466 -0.78 13.83 12.68
N LEU A 467 0.44 13.45 13.05
CA LEU A 467 0.84 12.04 13.21
C LEU A 467 -0.07 11.30 14.21
N ASP A 468 -0.39 11.91 15.35
CA ASP A 468 -1.25 11.31 16.37
C ASP A 468 -2.67 11.08 15.84
N GLU A 469 -3.21 12.04 15.10
CA GLU A 469 -4.53 11.96 14.50
C GLU A 469 -4.56 10.94 13.34
N LEU A 470 -3.50 10.88 12.54
CA LEU A 470 -3.33 9.90 11.47
C LEU A 470 -3.26 8.48 12.05
N LEU A 471 -2.46 8.26 13.10
CA LEU A 471 -2.36 6.96 13.77
C LEU A 471 -3.70 6.47 14.33
N LYS A 472 -4.51 7.41 14.83
CA LYS A 472 -5.84 7.15 15.40
C LYS A 472 -6.89 6.87 14.32
N LYS A 473 -6.89 7.61 13.22
CA LYS A 473 -7.94 7.54 12.18
C LYS A 473 -7.63 6.56 11.05
N ARG A 474 -6.37 6.46 10.64
CA ARG A 474 -5.88 5.64 9.52
C ARG A 474 -6.74 5.77 8.26
N ASN A 475 -7.13 7.01 7.95
CA ASN A 475 -8.19 7.32 6.98
C ASN A 475 -7.68 7.92 5.67
N VAL A 476 -6.37 7.83 5.40
CA VAL A 476 -5.73 8.29 4.16
C VAL A 476 -5.23 7.10 3.35
N ASP A 477 -5.27 7.20 2.03
CA ASP A 477 -4.76 6.18 1.11
C ASP A 477 -3.23 6.16 1.09
N MET A 478 -2.64 7.35 1.09
CA MET A 478 -1.20 7.57 1.09
C MET A 478 -0.86 8.80 1.94
N PHE A 479 0.35 8.86 2.44
CA PHE A 479 0.87 10.08 3.06
C PHE A 479 2.37 10.20 2.85
N CYS A 480 2.90 11.41 2.96
CA CYS A 480 4.34 11.65 3.02
C CYS A 480 4.74 12.37 4.30
N LEU A 481 5.95 12.07 4.77
CA LEU A 481 6.57 12.71 5.93
C LEU A 481 7.74 13.55 5.43
N ASN A 482 7.53 14.86 5.27
CA ASN A 482 8.57 15.74 4.74
C ASN A 482 9.20 16.60 5.84
N ASP A 483 10.36 17.15 5.52
CA ASP A 483 11.09 18.09 6.38
C ASP A 483 11.02 19.51 5.78
N GLY A 484 10.46 20.43 6.55
CA GLY A 484 10.49 21.86 6.26
C GLY A 484 11.89 22.46 6.41
N SER A 485 12.12 23.58 5.71
CA SER A 485 13.39 24.33 5.79
C SER A 485 13.53 25.19 7.04
N PHE A 486 12.45 25.34 7.82
CA PHE A 486 12.38 26.22 8.99
C PHE A 486 11.77 25.46 10.18
N PRO A 487 12.54 24.58 10.85
CA PRO A 487 12.02 23.72 11.91
C PRO A 487 11.58 24.50 13.16
N GLU A 488 10.42 24.13 13.71
CA GLU A 488 9.92 24.57 15.03
C GLU A 488 10.30 23.60 16.15
N VAL A 489 10.55 22.34 15.81
CA VAL A 489 10.86 21.25 16.76
C VAL A 489 12.32 20.83 16.69
N SER A 490 12.83 20.23 17.77
CA SER A 490 14.21 19.71 17.79
C SER A 490 14.34 18.43 16.96
N ASP A 491 15.57 18.16 16.49
CA ASP A 491 15.88 16.93 15.74
C ASP A 491 15.64 15.66 16.58
N GLU A 492 15.93 15.72 17.88
CA GLU A 492 15.70 14.62 18.82
C GLU A 492 14.20 14.33 18.97
N GLU A 493 13.40 15.37 19.23
CA GLU A 493 11.95 15.24 19.35
C GLU A 493 11.31 14.72 18.06
N ARG A 494 11.70 15.27 16.90
CA ARG A 494 11.21 14.76 15.60
C ARG A 494 11.55 13.29 15.43
N THR A 495 12.80 12.91 15.67
CA THR A 495 13.28 11.54 15.49
C THR A 495 12.49 10.57 16.37
N GLU A 496 12.31 10.90 17.65
CA GLU A 496 11.52 10.10 18.58
C GLU A 496 10.06 9.95 18.10
N ARG A 497 9.41 11.08 17.79
CA ARG A 497 7.97 11.11 17.43
C ARG A 497 7.67 10.42 16.11
N VAL A 498 8.53 10.62 15.10
CA VAL A 498 8.35 9.97 13.79
C VAL A 498 8.67 8.48 13.88
N THR A 499 9.70 8.08 14.65
CA THR A 499 10.01 6.67 14.85
C THR A 499 8.88 5.94 15.58
N ASP A 500 8.38 6.48 16.70
CA ASP A 500 7.20 5.92 17.41
C ASP A 500 6.00 5.80 16.48
N PHE A 501 5.73 6.84 15.68
CA PHE A 501 4.65 6.82 14.71
C PHE A 501 4.84 5.69 13.69
N LEU A 502 6.00 5.56 13.05
CA LEU A 502 6.26 4.58 12.00
C LEU A 502 6.23 3.14 12.53
N GLU A 503 6.81 2.89 13.70
CA GLU A 503 6.74 1.58 14.39
C GLU A 503 5.28 1.17 14.63
N ARG A 504 4.46 2.12 15.09
CA ARG A 504 3.05 1.88 15.42
C ARG A 504 2.17 1.85 14.17
N TYR A 505 2.49 2.61 13.15
CA TYR A 505 1.70 2.65 11.93
C TYR A 505 1.92 1.40 11.09
N PHE A 506 3.17 0.90 11.05
CA PHE A 506 3.62 -0.27 10.29
C PHE A 506 4.24 -1.35 11.21
N PRO A 507 3.44 -1.97 12.07
CA PRO A 507 3.95 -2.84 13.14
C PRO A 507 4.40 -4.21 12.66
N PHE A 508 4.02 -4.65 11.45
CA PHE A 508 4.36 -5.97 10.93
C PHE A 508 5.70 -5.94 10.19
N PRO A 509 6.73 -6.68 10.66
CA PRO A 509 7.94 -6.88 9.88
C PRO A 509 7.62 -7.52 8.54
N ALA A 510 8.19 -7.00 7.47
CA ALA A 510 8.06 -7.56 6.15
C ALA A 510 8.98 -8.78 5.95
N PRO A 511 8.66 -9.71 5.02
CA PRO A 511 9.44 -10.94 4.82
C PRO A 511 10.90 -10.76 4.41
N TRP A 512 11.28 -9.56 3.96
CA TRP A 512 12.64 -9.19 3.58
C TRP A 512 13.42 -8.49 4.70
N GLU A 513 12.88 -8.44 5.92
CA GLU A 513 13.61 -7.96 7.09
C GLU A 513 14.37 -9.10 7.75
N ARG A 514 15.61 -8.83 8.19
CA ARG A 514 16.39 -9.81 8.95
C ARG A 514 15.70 -10.10 10.30
N PRO A 515 15.74 -11.35 10.81
CA PRO A 515 15.21 -11.66 12.12
C PRO A 515 15.85 -10.78 13.21
N GLY A 516 15.02 -10.10 14.01
CA GLY A 516 15.46 -9.24 15.10
C GLY A 516 15.86 -7.80 14.69
N ALA A 517 15.55 -7.37 13.47
CA ALA A 517 15.91 -6.05 12.93
C ALA A 517 14.83 -4.97 13.04
#